data_AF-A0A1H2GVM8-F1
#
_entry.id   AF-A0A1H2GVM8-F1
#
_cell.length_a   1.000
_cell.length_b   1.000
_cell.length_c   1.000
_cell.angle_alpha   90.00
_cell.angle_beta   90.00
_cell.angle_gamma   90.00
#
_symmetry.space_group_name_H-M   'P 1'
#
loop_
_entity.id
_entity.type
_entity.pdbx_description
1 polymer ?
#
loop_
_entity_poly.entity_id
_entity_poly.type
_entity_poly.pdbx_seq_one_letter_code
_entity_poly.pdbx_strand_id
1 'polypeptide(L)'
;MHSFLESFKFCVDVEYRIVHVRGSTISSCASHVQPAAGDAMSRFDEIVDELYGLTPDLFVKRRNELAKEVKGEGESALAKDISHLRRPTQAAWAINQWVRANPDDSDQVTALAADLSAAQRRSAAATMRELSRRRQDLINSSTDGVVRTASSLGVRLSDSAVREVATTLRAAIADADTLDALRRGRLVTSAEYSGFGPAGVFVVPDPPAEPARHVEPDATDRTDEDTEVRRELESRIAQAEEDERAARDGLGVASSAVDEASAEVDELVARARELREQLSRCEDSLRFARQRLSTAEQSRSESKVALRDAVAEANKLRAALAEL
;
A
#
# COMPACT_ATOMS: atom_id res chain seq x y z
N MET A 1 7.74 3.47 -57.31
CA MET A 1 8.01 4.73 -58.05
C MET A 1 6.78 5.61 -57.94
N HIS A 2 6.95 6.78 -57.30
CA HIS A 2 6.05 7.95 -57.27
C HIS A 2 4.68 7.77 -56.60
N SER A 3 4.11 8.68 -55.81
CA SER A 3 4.56 9.91 -55.16
C SER A 3 3.38 10.40 -54.30
N PHE A 4 3.68 10.95 -53.11
CA PHE A 4 3.07 12.13 -52.47
C PHE A 4 1.53 12.30 -52.47
N LEU A 5 0.84 12.25 -51.31
CA LEU A 5 0.63 13.35 -50.34
C LEU A 5 -0.27 14.50 -50.85
N GLU A 6 -1.57 14.40 -50.55
CA GLU A 6 -2.57 15.47 -50.49
C GLU A 6 -3.45 15.16 -49.25
N SER A 7 -3.94 16.06 -48.40
CA SER A 7 -3.80 17.49 -48.22
C SER A 7 -4.29 17.79 -46.80
N PHE A 8 -3.44 18.42 -45.97
CA PHE A 8 -3.80 19.00 -44.68
C PHE A 8 -4.29 20.44 -44.93
N LYS A 9 -5.55 20.75 -44.61
CA LYS A 9 -5.98 22.14 -44.33
C LYS A 9 -7.36 22.17 -43.67
N PHE A 10 -7.39 22.38 -42.35
CA PHE A 10 -8.58 22.89 -41.68
C PHE A 10 -8.16 24.08 -40.80
N CYS A 11 -8.38 25.27 -41.36
CA CYS A 11 -8.45 26.54 -40.64
C CYS A 11 -9.84 26.64 -40.02
N VAL A 12 -9.93 26.97 -38.73
CA VAL A 12 -11.12 27.63 -38.17
C VAL A 12 -10.63 28.75 -37.26
N ASP A 13 -10.54 29.94 -37.85
CA ASP A 13 -10.69 31.23 -37.20
C ASP A 13 -12.17 31.42 -36.84
N VAL A 14 -12.50 31.76 -35.59
CA VAL A 14 -13.78 32.42 -35.28
C VAL A 14 -13.57 33.55 -34.28
N GLU A 15 -13.96 34.72 -34.78
CA GLU A 15 -13.88 36.09 -34.30
C GLU A 15 -14.38 36.38 -32.87
N TYR A 16 -13.64 37.31 -32.27
CA TYR A 16 -13.89 38.02 -31.02
C TYR A 16 -14.87 39.19 -31.29
N ARG A 17 -16.10 39.12 -30.75
CA ARG A 17 -17.10 40.21 -30.86
C ARG A 17 -17.23 40.98 -29.54
N ILE A 18 -16.68 42.19 -29.54
CA ILE A 18 -16.81 43.22 -28.51
C ILE A 18 -18.22 43.82 -28.58
N VAL A 19 -18.95 43.84 -27.45
CA VAL A 19 -20.19 44.62 -27.30
C VAL A 19 -20.00 45.62 -26.17
N HIS A 20 -20.06 46.90 -26.54
CA HIS A 20 -20.08 48.06 -25.66
C HIS A 20 -21.52 48.29 -25.16
N VAL A 21 -21.76 48.31 -23.85
CA VAL A 21 -23.01 48.85 -23.28
C VAL A 21 -22.66 49.88 -22.20
N ARG A 22 -23.29 51.05 -22.32
CA ARG A 22 -23.16 52.20 -21.42
C ARG A 22 -24.00 52.03 -20.16
N GLY A 23 -23.39 52.44 -19.04
CA GLY A 23 -23.94 53.02 -17.80
C GLY A 23 -25.39 52.75 -17.38
N SER A 24 -25.54 52.12 -16.22
CA SER A 24 -26.50 52.57 -15.22
C SER A 24 -26.04 52.17 -13.81
N THR A 25 -26.05 53.14 -12.92
CA THR A 25 -25.73 53.09 -11.49
C THR A 25 -26.64 52.15 -10.71
N ILE A 26 -26.10 51.23 -9.92
CA ILE A 26 -26.69 50.73 -8.66
C ILE A 26 -25.55 50.27 -7.72
N SER A 27 -25.51 50.92 -6.56
CA SER A 27 -25.23 50.39 -5.23
C SER A 27 -24.07 49.39 -5.02
N SER A 28 -23.00 49.93 -4.46
CA SER A 28 -22.25 49.38 -3.31
C SER A 28 -22.70 48.00 -2.81
N CYS A 29 -21.99 46.97 -3.24
CA CYS A 29 -21.74 45.77 -2.47
C CYS A 29 -20.24 45.49 -2.62
N ALA A 30 -19.48 45.72 -1.56
CA ALA A 30 -18.10 45.28 -1.47
C ALA A 30 -18.09 43.76 -1.61
N SER A 31 -17.77 43.28 -2.81
CA SER A 31 -17.44 41.90 -3.10
C SER A 31 -16.16 41.59 -2.34
N HIS A 32 -16.31 41.14 -1.11
CA HIS A 32 -15.30 40.39 -0.39
C HIS A 32 -15.09 39.09 -1.19
N VAL A 33 -14.16 39.15 -2.14
CA VAL A 33 -13.60 37.96 -2.77
C VAL A 33 -12.87 37.22 -1.66
N GLN A 34 -13.56 36.26 -1.03
CA GLN A 34 -12.89 35.24 -0.25
C GLN A 34 -12.05 34.42 -1.25
N PRO A 35 -10.71 34.42 -1.14
CA PRO A 35 -9.94 33.45 -1.89
C PRO A 35 -10.36 32.06 -1.38
N ALA A 36 -10.72 31.19 -2.32
CA ALA A 36 -10.95 29.79 -2.04
C ALA A 36 -9.76 29.23 -1.26
N ALA A 37 -10.04 28.61 -0.11
CA ALA A 37 -9.06 27.92 0.71
C ALA A 37 -8.49 26.72 -0.06
N GLY A 38 -7.53 27.00 -0.95
CA GLY A 38 -6.59 26.03 -1.45
C GLY A 38 -5.49 25.89 -0.40
N ASP A 39 -5.53 24.79 0.33
CA ASP A 39 -4.39 24.08 0.93
C ASP A 39 -3.20 24.97 1.35
N ALA A 40 -3.40 25.83 2.35
CA ALA A 40 -2.28 26.44 3.05
C ALA A 40 -1.66 25.32 3.90
N MET A 41 -0.66 24.64 3.35
CA MET A 41 0.16 23.68 4.10
C MET A 41 0.54 24.32 5.43
N SER A 42 0.29 23.62 6.54
CA SER A 42 0.64 24.16 7.84
C SER A 42 2.16 24.30 7.93
N ARG A 43 2.66 25.25 8.71
CA ARG A 43 4.09 25.39 8.98
C ARG A 43 4.73 24.06 9.44
N PHE A 44 3.96 23.24 10.14
CA PHE A 44 4.36 21.89 10.52
C PHE A 44 4.55 20.96 9.31
N ASP A 45 3.60 20.96 8.37
CA ASP A 45 3.64 20.14 7.15
C ASP A 45 4.86 20.46 6.28
N GLU A 46 5.20 21.74 6.13
CA GLU A 46 6.40 22.18 5.40
C GLU A 46 7.68 21.64 6.04
N ILE A 47 7.79 21.73 7.37
CA ILE A 47 8.93 21.22 8.14
C ILE A 47 9.02 19.69 8.01
N VAL A 48 7.89 19.00 8.07
CA VAL A 48 7.81 17.54 7.92
C VAL A 48 8.27 17.12 6.52
N ASP A 49 7.87 17.84 5.48
CA ASP A 49 8.30 17.56 4.11
C ASP A 49 9.77 17.84 3.86
N GLU A 50 10.32 18.91 4.44
CA GLU A 50 11.77 19.16 4.44
C GLU A 50 12.51 18.00 5.12
N LEU A 51 12.09 17.62 6.33
CA LEU A 51 12.77 16.60 7.12
C LEU A 51 12.75 15.22 6.45
N TYR A 52 11.61 14.76 5.94
CA TYR A 52 11.50 13.45 5.29
C TYR A 52 12.08 13.41 3.87
N GLY A 53 12.45 14.56 3.28
CA GLY A 53 13.22 14.65 2.05
C GLY A 53 14.74 14.49 2.22
N LEU A 54 15.24 14.56 3.47
CA LEU A 54 16.66 14.43 3.79
C LEU A 54 17.09 12.97 3.92
N THR A 55 18.40 12.73 3.79
CA THR A 55 18.97 11.41 4.10
C THR A 55 18.82 11.09 5.60
N PRO A 56 18.73 9.80 5.99
CA PRO A 56 18.52 9.42 7.39
C PRO A 56 19.59 9.97 8.35
N ASP A 57 20.81 10.22 7.85
CA ASP A 57 21.93 10.74 8.66
C ASP A 57 21.81 12.25 8.92
N LEU A 58 21.20 13.00 8.00
CA LEU A 58 20.96 14.43 8.14
C LEU A 58 19.65 14.74 8.89
N PHE A 59 18.70 13.80 8.89
CA PHE A 59 17.39 13.94 9.52
C PHE A 59 17.48 14.40 10.98
N VAL A 60 18.25 13.69 11.81
CA VAL A 60 18.31 13.95 13.26
C VAL A 60 18.94 15.31 13.54
N LYS A 61 19.99 15.67 12.78
CA LYS A 61 20.67 16.96 12.91
C LYS A 61 19.71 18.10 12.57
N ARG A 62 19.07 18.04 11.39
CA ARG A 62 18.17 19.10 10.92
C ARG A 62 16.93 19.23 11.79
N ARG A 63 16.34 18.10 12.24
CA ARG A 63 15.19 18.10 13.17
C ARG A 63 15.51 18.87 14.45
N ASN A 64 16.70 18.67 15.01
CA ASN A 64 17.11 19.35 16.24
C ASN A 64 17.43 20.84 16.01
N GLU A 65 17.90 21.24 14.82
CA GLU A 65 18.09 22.64 14.43
C GLU A 65 16.74 23.35 14.29
N LEU A 66 15.81 22.78 13.51
CA LEU A 66 14.46 23.32 13.30
C LEU A 66 13.67 23.42 14.60
N ALA A 67 13.74 22.41 15.48
CA ALA A 67 13.10 22.47 16.79
C ALA A 67 13.65 23.61 17.67
N LYS A 68 14.94 23.98 17.53
CA LYS A 68 15.53 25.12 18.25
C LYS A 68 15.12 26.46 17.64
N GLU A 69 15.11 26.55 16.30
CA GLU A 69 14.68 27.75 15.57
C GLU A 69 13.22 28.11 15.91
N VAL A 70 12.31 27.16 15.76
CA VAL A 70 10.87 27.33 16.06
C VAL A 70 10.63 27.65 17.54
N LYS A 71 11.41 27.07 18.45
CA LYS A 71 11.35 27.41 19.88
C LYS A 71 11.83 28.84 20.16
N GLY A 72 12.85 29.31 19.43
CA GLY A 72 13.36 30.69 19.51
C GLY A 72 12.36 31.73 19.01
N GLU A 73 11.47 31.34 18.11
CA GLU A 73 10.37 32.16 17.58
C GLU A 73 9.13 32.19 18.49
N GLY A 74 9.14 31.45 19.61
CA GLY A 74 8.04 31.42 20.58
C GLY A 74 7.02 30.31 20.36
N GLU A 75 7.16 29.48 19.32
CA GLU A 75 6.25 28.38 18.99
C GLU A 75 6.63 27.07 19.72
N SER A 76 6.61 27.11 21.05
CA SER A 76 7.07 25.98 21.88
C SER A 76 6.31 24.66 21.68
N ALA A 77 5.01 24.73 21.33
CA ALA A 77 4.21 23.55 21.00
C ALA A 77 4.68 22.91 19.69
N LEU A 78 4.85 23.70 18.63
CA LEU A 78 5.34 23.22 17.34
C LEU A 78 6.75 22.62 17.45
N ALA A 79 7.64 23.26 18.22
CA ALA A 79 8.97 22.72 18.50
C ALA A 79 8.93 21.35 19.19
N LYS A 80 7.96 21.13 20.10
CA LYS A 80 7.76 19.83 20.74
C LYS A 80 7.32 18.79 19.71
N ASP A 81 6.36 19.12 18.87
CA ASP A 81 5.85 18.21 17.82
C ASP A 81 6.97 17.81 16.83
N ILE A 82 7.81 18.77 16.41
CA ILE A 82 8.99 18.50 15.56
C ILE A 82 9.98 17.57 16.25
N SER A 83 10.24 17.77 17.55
CA SER A 83 11.19 16.93 18.30
C SER A 83 10.70 15.49 18.49
N HIS A 84 9.39 15.27 18.47
CA HIS A 84 8.75 13.95 18.52
C HIS A 84 8.79 13.20 17.17
N LEU A 85 9.14 13.86 16.06
CA LEU A 85 9.27 13.18 14.77
C LEU A 85 10.37 12.10 14.83
N ARG A 86 9.99 10.89 14.45
CA ARG A 86 10.86 9.72 14.44
C ARG A 86 11.67 9.67 13.14
N ARG A 87 12.92 9.22 13.28
CA ARG A 87 13.82 8.94 12.15
C ARG A 87 13.20 7.83 11.28
N PRO A 88 13.07 8.01 9.96
CA PRO A 88 12.55 6.98 9.08
C PRO A 88 13.52 5.80 8.98
N THR A 89 13.01 4.57 8.80
CA THR A 89 13.85 3.41 8.44
C THR A 89 14.46 3.62 7.04
N GLN A 90 15.51 2.87 6.70
CA GLN A 90 16.15 2.99 5.38
C GLN A 90 15.18 2.65 4.23
N ALA A 91 14.29 1.66 4.44
CA ALA A 91 13.23 1.33 3.49
C ALA A 91 12.19 2.45 3.36
N ALA A 92 11.71 2.99 4.48
CA ALA A 92 10.74 4.09 4.50
C ALA A 92 11.30 5.37 3.85
N TRP A 93 12.57 5.71 4.13
CA TRP A 93 13.27 6.80 3.46
C TRP A 93 13.33 6.60 1.95
N ALA A 94 13.75 5.41 1.49
CA ALA A 94 13.87 5.15 0.05
C ALA A 94 12.52 5.29 -0.67
N ILE A 95 11.43 4.86 -0.04
CA ILE A 95 10.08 5.06 -0.57
C ILE A 95 9.71 6.55 -0.61
N ASN A 96 9.96 7.30 0.47
CA ASN A 96 9.68 8.74 0.52
C ASN A 96 10.42 9.48 -0.61
N GLN A 97 11.69 9.13 -0.87
CA GLN A 97 12.45 9.70 -1.98
C GLN A 97 11.88 9.31 -3.34
N TRP A 98 11.46 8.05 -3.51
CA TRP A 98 10.88 7.57 -4.76
C TRP A 98 9.56 8.27 -5.09
N VAL A 99 8.67 8.45 -4.12
CA VAL A 99 7.40 9.17 -4.31
C VAL A 99 7.65 10.62 -4.71
N ARG A 100 8.62 11.29 -4.07
CA ARG A 100 8.97 12.69 -4.39
C ARG A 100 9.61 12.82 -5.78
N ALA A 101 10.40 11.83 -6.20
CA ALA A 101 11.07 11.85 -7.50
C ALA A 101 10.17 11.37 -8.67
N ASN A 102 9.18 10.50 -8.39
CA ASN A 102 8.33 9.85 -9.39
C ASN A 102 6.86 9.90 -8.95
N PRO A 103 6.23 11.10 -8.92
CA PRO A 103 4.84 11.25 -8.47
C PRO A 103 3.87 10.40 -9.32
N ASP A 104 4.07 10.35 -10.64
CA ASP A 104 3.24 9.59 -11.58
C ASP A 104 3.21 8.08 -11.27
N ASP A 105 4.35 7.51 -10.84
CA ASP A 105 4.42 6.09 -10.49
C ASP A 105 3.71 5.82 -9.14
N SER A 106 3.80 6.76 -8.20
CA SER A 106 3.09 6.66 -6.92
C SER A 106 1.57 6.80 -7.08
N ASP A 107 1.12 7.61 -8.04
CA ASP A 107 -0.29 7.76 -8.38
C ASP A 107 -0.88 6.47 -8.95
N GLN A 108 -0.09 5.65 -9.65
CA GLN A 108 -0.52 4.33 -10.11
C GLN A 108 -0.84 3.39 -8.93
N VAL A 109 -0.07 3.45 -7.84
CA VAL A 109 -0.34 2.67 -6.62
C VAL A 109 -1.66 3.10 -5.99
N THR A 110 -1.90 4.41 -5.92
CA THR A 110 -3.14 5.00 -5.40
C THR A 110 -4.35 4.61 -6.27
N ALA A 111 -4.21 4.69 -7.59
CA ALA A 111 -5.26 4.31 -8.53
C ALA A 111 -5.63 2.81 -8.40
N LEU A 112 -4.63 1.95 -8.25
CA LEU A 112 -4.86 0.52 -8.07
C LEU A 112 -5.60 0.21 -6.75
N ALA A 113 -5.25 0.88 -5.66
CA ALA A 113 -5.94 0.72 -4.38
C ALA A 113 -7.43 1.13 -4.50
N ALA A 114 -7.71 2.22 -5.21
CA ALA A 114 -9.08 2.65 -5.50
C ALA A 114 -9.85 1.62 -6.37
N ASP A 115 -9.22 1.09 -7.42
CA ASP A 115 -9.79 0.05 -8.28
C ASP A 115 -10.14 -1.22 -7.50
N LEU A 116 -9.25 -1.67 -6.61
CA LEU A 116 -9.44 -2.84 -5.75
C LEU A 116 -10.59 -2.62 -4.76
N SER A 117 -10.61 -1.49 -4.06
CA SER A 117 -11.70 -1.13 -3.15
C SER A 117 -13.05 -1.07 -3.88
N ALA A 118 -13.08 -0.52 -5.09
CA ALA A 118 -14.29 -0.44 -5.91
C ALA A 118 -14.75 -1.83 -6.41
N ALA A 119 -13.84 -2.72 -6.77
CA ALA A 119 -14.16 -4.09 -7.19
C ALA A 119 -14.68 -4.95 -6.03
N GLN A 120 -14.11 -4.80 -4.82
CA GLN A 120 -14.58 -5.45 -3.60
C GLN A 120 -16.01 -5.03 -3.26
N ARG A 121 -16.32 -3.72 -3.28
CA ARG A 121 -17.69 -3.21 -3.04
C ARG A 121 -18.74 -3.77 -4.01
N ARG A 122 -18.33 -4.15 -5.23
CA ARG A 122 -19.22 -4.70 -6.27
C ARG A 122 -19.22 -6.23 -6.34
N SER A 123 -18.47 -6.92 -5.48
CA SER A 123 -18.33 -8.40 -5.48
C SER A 123 -17.96 -8.99 -6.84
N ALA A 124 -17.11 -8.31 -7.62
CA ALA A 124 -16.78 -8.68 -9.00
C ALA A 124 -15.62 -9.69 -9.08
N ALA A 125 -15.92 -10.99 -8.90
CA ALA A 125 -14.90 -12.05 -8.81
C ALA A 125 -13.95 -12.18 -10.02
N ALA A 126 -14.44 -11.93 -11.24
CA ALA A 126 -13.59 -11.96 -12.44
C ALA A 126 -12.57 -10.80 -12.47
N THR A 127 -13.02 -9.59 -12.12
CA THR A 127 -12.19 -8.38 -12.02
C THR A 127 -11.14 -8.50 -10.92
N MET A 128 -11.46 -9.19 -9.81
CA MET A 128 -10.52 -9.41 -8.71
C MET A 128 -9.26 -10.19 -9.13
N ARG A 129 -9.37 -11.16 -10.05
CA ARG A 129 -8.19 -11.90 -10.55
C ARG A 129 -7.27 -11.03 -11.38
N GLU A 130 -7.85 -10.17 -12.22
CA GLU A 130 -7.09 -9.23 -13.04
C GLU A 130 -6.35 -8.22 -12.17
N LEU A 131 -7.07 -7.58 -11.24
CA LEU A 131 -6.48 -6.61 -10.31
C LEU A 131 -5.42 -7.24 -9.40
N SER A 132 -5.56 -8.53 -9.05
CA SER A 132 -4.53 -9.25 -8.28
C SER A 132 -3.22 -9.41 -9.05
N ARG A 133 -3.28 -9.66 -10.37
CA ARG A 133 -2.07 -9.71 -11.23
C ARG A 133 -1.44 -8.34 -11.38
N ARG A 134 -2.26 -7.33 -11.73
CA ARG A 134 -1.82 -5.93 -11.83
C ARG A 134 -1.17 -5.43 -10.54
N ARG A 135 -1.69 -5.85 -9.38
CA ARG A 135 -1.09 -5.58 -8.08
C ARG A 135 0.32 -6.12 -7.96
N GLN A 136 0.54 -7.39 -8.29
CA GLN A 136 1.87 -7.98 -8.19
C GLN A 136 2.88 -7.28 -9.11
N ASP A 137 2.49 -7.00 -10.36
CA ASP A 137 3.35 -6.35 -11.34
C ASP A 137 3.70 -4.91 -10.93
N LEU A 138 2.72 -4.17 -10.40
CA LEU A 138 2.93 -2.81 -9.92
C LEU A 138 3.85 -2.76 -8.69
N ILE A 139 3.68 -3.68 -7.74
CA ILE A 139 4.58 -3.77 -6.57
C ILE A 139 6.01 -4.07 -7.01
N ASN A 140 6.21 -5.01 -7.92
CA ASN A 140 7.55 -5.37 -8.40
C ASN A 140 8.22 -4.18 -9.09
N SER A 141 7.53 -3.55 -10.06
CA SER A 141 8.05 -2.39 -10.79
C SER A 141 8.30 -1.17 -9.90
N SER A 142 7.43 -0.93 -8.91
CA SER A 142 7.61 0.14 -7.91
C SER A 142 8.81 -0.16 -6.99
N THR A 143 8.98 -1.41 -6.56
CA THR A 143 10.13 -1.83 -5.76
C THR A 143 11.44 -1.60 -6.52
N ASP A 144 11.49 -1.96 -7.81
CA ASP A 144 12.64 -1.67 -8.66
C ASP A 144 12.87 -0.15 -8.81
N GLY A 145 11.80 0.64 -8.92
CA GLY A 145 11.85 2.11 -8.94
C GLY A 145 12.45 2.70 -7.67
N VAL A 146 12.05 2.19 -6.51
CA VAL A 146 12.60 2.56 -5.20
C VAL A 146 14.08 2.24 -5.11
N VAL A 147 14.49 1.03 -5.52
CA VAL A 147 15.90 0.61 -5.53
C VAL A 147 16.75 1.48 -6.46
N ARG A 148 16.24 1.81 -7.66
CA ARG A 148 16.90 2.72 -8.61
C ARG A 148 17.05 4.12 -8.02
N THR A 149 16.00 4.65 -7.39
CA THR A 149 16.02 5.99 -6.77
C THR A 149 17.03 6.04 -5.64
N ALA A 150 17.02 5.08 -4.72
CA ALA A 150 18.00 4.99 -3.63
C ALA A 150 19.44 4.90 -4.18
N SER A 151 19.66 4.08 -5.22
CA SER A 151 20.98 3.95 -5.86
C SER A 151 21.45 5.24 -6.52
N SER A 152 20.54 6.01 -7.15
CA SER A 152 20.86 7.32 -7.73
C SER A 152 21.29 8.36 -6.69
N LEU A 153 20.82 8.20 -5.45
CA LEU A 153 21.19 8.99 -4.29
C LEU A 153 22.40 8.43 -3.54
N GLY A 154 23.09 7.43 -4.10
CA GLY A 154 24.31 6.84 -3.54
C GLY A 154 24.07 5.81 -2.42
N VAL A 155 22.83 5.39 -2.17
CA VAL A 155 22.48 4.44 -1.12
C VAL A 155 22.12 3.08 -1.71
N ARG A 156 22.84 2.04 -1.32
CA ARG A 156 22.51 0.65 -1.64
C ARG A 156 21.59 0.09 -0.56
N LEU A 157 20.42 -0.41 -0.97
CA LEU A 157 19.50 -1.12 -0.08
C LEU A 157 19.95 -2.57 0.09
N SER A 158 19.87 -3.10 1.31
CA SER A 158 20.05 -4.53 1.57
C SER A 158 18.84 -5.32 1.05
N ASP A 159 19.00 -6.63 0.84
CA ASP A 159 17.88 -7.50 0.42
C ASP A 159 16.73 -7.49 1.43
N SER A 160 17.02 -7.32 2.73
CA SER A 160 16.00 -7.15 3.77
C SER A 160 15.20 -5.85 3.59
N ALA A 161 15.87 -4.74 3.31
CA ALA A 161 15.22 -3.46 3.05
C ALA A 161 14.39 -3.50 1.75
N VAL A 162 14.87 -4.20 0.71
CA VAL A 162 14.09 -4.38 -0.54
C VAL A 162 12.80 -5.18 -0.28
N ARG A 163 12.88 -6.26 0.52
CA ARG A 163 11.68 -7.01 0.93
C ARG A 163 10.72 -6.16 1.76
N GLU A 164 11.25 -5.35 2.67
CA GLU A 164 10.49 -4.40 3.50
C GLU A 164 9.77 -3.35 2.65
N VAL A 165 10.40 -2.86 1.57
CA VAL A 165 9.78 -1.96 0.60
C VAL A 165 8.57 -2.63 -0.05
N ALA A 166 8.75 -3.84 -0.60
CA ALA A 166 7.65 -4.57 -1.25
C ALA A 166 6.49 -4.85 -0.29
N THR A 167 6.79 -5.15 0.98
CA THR A 167 5.77 -5.34 2.02
C THR A 167 5.02 -4.05 2.36
N THR A 168 5.73 -2.93 2.48
CA THR A 168 5.10 -1.63 2.75
C THR A 168 4.18 -1.19 1.61
N LEU A 169 4.59 -1.42 0.35
CA LEU A 169 3.73 -1.15 -0.82
C LEU A 169 2.49 -2.04 -0.84
N ARG A 170 2.60 -3.33 -0.44
CA ARG A 170 1.45 -4.21 -0.27
C ARG A 170 0.48 -3.68 0.79
N ALA A 171 0.99 -3.26 1.94
CA ALA A 171 0.20 -2.70 3.01
C ALA A 171 -0.49 -1.40 2.59
N ALA A 172 0.22 -0.50 1.91
CA ALA A 172 -0.36 0.75 1.38
C ALA A 172 -1.54 0.49 0.44
N ILE A 173 -1.53 -0.58 -0.35
CA ILE A 173 -2.67 -0.92 -1.23
C ILE A 173 -3.88 -1.42 -0.43
N ALA A 174 -3.65 -2.01 0.75
CA ALA A 174 -4.68 -2.62 1.59
C ALA A 174 -5.23 -1.67 2.67
N ASP A 175 -4.45 -0.67 3.08
CA ASP A 175 -4.74 0.24 4.19
C ASP A 175 -4.70 1.71 3.74
N ALA A 176 -5.78 2.44 4.00
CA ALA A 176 -5.96 3.81 3.52
C ALA A 176 -5.00 4.80 4.21
N ASP A 177 -4.73 4.61 5.50
CA ASP A 177 -3.85 5.51 6.27
C ASP A 177 -2.40 5.36 5.81
N THR A 178 -1.96 4.12 5.56
CA THR A 178 -0.65 3.81 4.98
C THR A 178 -0.52 4.36 3.55
N LEU A 179 -1.58 4.25 2.74
CA LEU A 179 -1.60 4.81 1.38
C LEU A 179 -1.42 6.33 1.38
N ASP A 180 -2.08 7.01 2.32
CA ASP A 180 -2.04 8.45 2.45
C ASP A 180 -0.67 8.93 2.97
N ALA A 181 -0.06 8.19 3.90
CA ALA A 181 1.32 8.42 4.34
C ALA A 181 2.35 8.17 3.21
N LEU A 182 2.13 7.14 2.38
CA LEU A 182 2.93 6.87 1.18
C LEU A 182 2.83 8.03 0.20
N ARG A 183 1.62 8.46 -0.16
CA ARG A 183 1.38 9.54 -1.12
C ARG A 183 2.03 10.85 -0.70
N ARG A 184 2.02 11.16 0.60
CA ARG A 184 2.70 12.34 1.15
C ARG A 184 4.23 12.19 1.23
N GLY A 185 4.77 10.98 1.04
CA GLY A 185 6.19 10.70 1.24
C GLY A 185 6.63 10.95 2.69
N ARG A 186 5.80 10.52 3.66
CA ARG A 186 5.99 10.73 5.11
C ARG A 186 5.99 9.42 5.89
N LEU A 187 6.44 8.32 5.28
CA LEU A 187 6.56 7.03 5.95
C LEU A 187 7.69 7.07 6.99
N VAL A 188 7.38 6.61 8.21
CA VAL A 188 8.30 6.59 9.35
C VAL A 188 8.82 5.18 9.64
N THR A 189 7.93 4.18 9.58
CA THR A 189 8.27 2.76 9.67
C THR A 189 7.62 2.03 8.51
N SER A 190 8.13 0.86 8.13
CA SER A 190 7.35 -0.04 7.28
C SER A 190 6.09 -0.48 8.02
N ALA A 191 5.00 -0.61 7.28
CA ALA A 191 3.65 -0.83 7.80
C ALA A 191 3.43 -2.18 8.52
N GLU A 192 4.46 -3.03 8.64
CA GLU A 192 4.40 -4.28 9.42
C GLU A 192 5.45 -4.37 10.55
N TYR A 193 6.27 -3.33 10.79
CA TYR A 193 7.13 -3.31 11.98
C TYR A 193 6.42 -2.66 13.19
N SER A 194 5.28 -3.24 13.57
CA SER A 194 4.66 -3.05 14.89
C SER A 194 4.54 -4.37 15.65
N GLY A 195 5.56 -5.23 15.52
CA GLY A 195 5.65 -6.52 16.21
C GLY A 195 6.85 -6.69 17.14
N PHE A 196 7.75 -5.71 17.26
CA PHE A 196 8.83 -5.72 18.25
C PHE A 196 9.10 -4.28 18.72
N GLY A 197 8.64 -3.98 19.95
CA GLY A 197 9.11 -2.84 20.72
C GLY A 197 10.60 -3.01 21.08
N PRO A 198 11.33 -1.91 21.30
CA PRO A 198 12.77 -1.86 21.09
C PRO A 198 13.57 -2.53 22.20
N ALA A 199 14.62 -3.27 21.82
CA ALA A 199 15.78 -3.45 22.68
C ALA A 199 16.36 -2.06 22.96
N GLY A 200 16.07 -1.53 24.15
CA GLY A 200 16.55 -0.24 24.61
C GLY A 200 18.07 -0.28 24.76
N VAL A 201 18.81 0.15 23.75
CA VAL A 201 20.18 0.61 23.95
C VAL A 201 20.09 2.02 24.52
N PHE A 202 20.03 2.10 25.85
CA PHE A 202 20.29 3.34 26.55
C PHE A 202 21.80 3.61 26.47
N VAL A 203 22.18 4.59 25.64
CA VAL A 203 23.48 5.25 25.79
C VAL A 203 23.32 6.26 26.92
N VAL A 204 23.89 5.96 28.08
CA VAL A 204 24.05 6.90 29.19
C VAL A 204 25.10 7.95 28.75
N PRO A 205 24.81 9.26 28.81
CA PRO A 205 25.84 10.28 28.63
C PRO A 205 26.83 10.24 29.80
N ASP A 206 28.11 10.17 29.48
CA ASP A 206 29.21 10.27 30.44
C ASP A 206 29.22 11.67 31.10
N PRO A 207 29.07 11.80 32.43
CA PRO A 207 29.18 13.10 33.09
C PRO A 207 30.64 13.54 33.20
N PRO A 208 30.92 14.86 33.17
CA PRO A 208 32.29 15.37 33.18
C PRO A 208 32.95 15.12 34.54
N ALA A 209 34.19 14.64 34.51
CA ALA A 209 35.01 14.42 35.69
C ALA A 209 35.38 15.75 36.37
N GLU A 210 34.92 15.94 37.61
CA GLU A 210 35.48 16.90 38.56
C GLU A 210 36.24 16.16 39.68
N PRO A 211 37.29 16.76 40.27
CA PRO A 211 38.25 16.07 41.12
C PRO A 211 37.68 15.81 42.53
N ALA A 212 37.71 14.55 42.95
CA ALA A 212 37.30 14.11 44.28
C ALA A 212 38.26 14.63 45.37
N ARG A 213 37.70 15.34 46.36
CA ARG A 213 38.32 15.49 47.69
C ARG A 213 37.92 14.28 48.53
N HIS A 214 38.91 13.62 49.13
CA HIS A 214 38.70 12.56 50.10
C HIS A 214 38.04 13.10 51.37
N VAL A 215 36.90 12.50 51.73
CA VAL A 215 36.35 12.50 53.08
C VAL A 215 36.13 11.03 53.42
N GLU A 216 36.80 10.53 54.46
CA GLU A 216 36.59 9.18 54.99
C GLU A 216 35.21 9.10 55.66
N PRO A 217 34.42 8.03 55.42
CA PRO A 217 33.17 7.83 56.13
C PRO A 217 33.36 6.97 57.39
N ASP A 218 32.63 7.36 58.42
CA ASP A 218 32.45 6.65 59.68
C ASP A 218 31.80 5.26 59.46
N ALA A 219 32.21 4.27 60.24
CA ALA A 219 32.10 2.85 59.90
C ALA A 219 31.00 2.09 60.67
N THR A 220 29.99 2.77 61.22
CA THR A 220 29.01 2.13 62.11
C THR A 220 27.56 2.12 61.60
N ASP A 221 27.26 2.71 60.43
CA ASP A 221 25.90 2.76 59.84
C ASP A 221 25.74 1.98 58.52
N ARG A 222 26.83 1.38 58.01
CA ARG A 222 26.91 0.81 56.66
C ARG A 222 26.30 -0.58 56.48
N THR A 223 26.01 -1.32 57.55
CA THR A 223 25.52 -2.71 57.45
C THR A 223 24.03 -2.81 57.19
N ASP A 224 23.25 -1.82 57.65
CA ASP A 224 21.79 -1.80 57.49
C ASP A 224 21.38 -1.28 56.10
N GLU A 225 22.13 -0.31 55.57
CA GLU A 225 21.91 0.25 54.23
C GLU A 225 22.23 -0.79 53.12
N ASP A 226 23.33 -1.54 53.25
CA ASP A 226 23.69 -2.63 52.32
C ASP A 226 22.70 -3.80 52.33
N THR A 227 22.05 -4.07 53.47
CA THR A 227 21.01 -5.13 53.55
C THR A 227 19.70 -4.69 52.93
N GLU A 228 19.33 -3.41 53.05
CA GLU A 228 18.13 -2.88 52.41
C GLU A 228 18.28 -2.80 50.88
N VAL A 229 19.42 -2.32 50.39
CA VAL A 229 19.74 -2.32 48.95
C VAL A 229 19.71 -3.74 48.38
N ARG A 230 20.20 -4.75 49.13
CA ARG A 230 20.13 -6.15 48.71
C ARG A 230 18.68 -6.64 48.60
N ARG A 231 17.83 -6.39 49.59
CA ARG A 231 16.42 -6.80 49.56
C ARG A 231 15.66 -6.17 48.40
N GLU A 232 15.92 -4.88 48.14
CA GLU A 232 15.32 -4.17 47.00
C GLU A 232 15.74 -4.79 45.67
N LEU A 233 17.03 -5.11 45.51
CA LEU A 233 17.53 -5.79 44.30
C LEU A 233 16.94 -7.20 44.15
N GLU A 234 16.85 -7.98 45.23
CA GLU A 234 16.22 -9.31 45.23
C GLU A 234 14.74 -9.23 44.83
N SER A 235 14.00 -8.24 45.37
CA SER A 235 12.60 -8.01 45.00
C SER A 235 12.45 -7.60 43.53
N ARG A 236 13.34 -6.74 43.04
CA ARG A 236 13.33 -6.31 41.63
C ARG A 236 13.68 -7.46 40.67
N ILE A 237 14.60 -8.34 41.07
CA ILE A 237 14.92 -9.55 40.30
C ILE A 237 13.72 -10.48 40.28
N ALA A 238 13.08 -10.74 41.42
CA ALA A 238 11.90 -11.59 41.49
C ALA A 238 10.76 -11.08 40.60
N GLN A 239 10.53 -9.75 40.60
CA GLN A 239 9.55 -9.11 39.71
C GLN A 239 9.94 -9.27 38.23
N ALA A 240 11.21 -9.01 37.89
CA ALA A 240 11.69 -9.15 36.51
C ALA A 240 11.57 -10.59 35.99
N GLU A 241 11.83 -11.59 36.83
CA GLU A 241 11.65 -13.00 36.48
C GLU A 241 10.17 -13.37 36.30
N GLU A 242 9.26 -12.78 37.09
CA GLU A 242 7.82 -12.95 36.90
C GLU A 242 7.34 -12.32 35.59
N ASP A 243 7.81 -11.12 35.29
CA ASP A 243 7.53 -10.43 34.04
C ASP A 243 8.09 -11.22 32.84
N GLU A 244 9.30 -11.81 32.94
CA GLU A 244 9.87 -12.68 31.90
C GLU A 244 9.02 -13.94 31.68
N ARG A 245 8.57 -14.61 32.76
CA ARG A 245 7.69 -15.77 32.66
C ARG A 245 6.37 -15.41 31.99
N ALA A 246 5.72 -14.33 32.42
CA ALA A 246 4.48 -13.84 31.82
C ALA A 246 4.66 -13.48 30.33
N ALA A 247 5.77 -12.84 29.97
CA ALA A 247 6.10 -12.52 28.57
C ALA A 247 6.35 -13.79 27.73
N ARG A 248 7.02 -14.81 28.27
CA ARG A 248 7.26 -16.10 27.60
C ARG A 248 5.95 -16.86 27.37
N ASP A 249 5.07 -16.88 28.37
CA ASP A 249 3.76 -17.51 28.24
C ASP A 249 2.89 -16.78 27.21
N GLY A 250 2.90 -15.44 27.24
CA GLY A 250 2.23 -14.60 26.24
C GLY A 250 2.74 -14.85 24.82
N LEU A 251 4.06 -15.01 24.64
CA LEU A 251 4.66 -15.39 23.36
C LEU A 251 4.22 -16.78 22.91
N GLY A 252 4.15 -17.76 23.84
CA GLY A 252 3.68 -19.11 23.53
C GLY A 252 2.23 -19.14 23.04
N VAL A 253 1.36 -18.38 23.69
CA VAL A 253 -0.05 -18.22 23.28
C VAL A 253 -0.14 -17.54 21.91
N ALA A 254 0.59 -16.44 21.70
CA ALA A 254 0.59 -15.73 20.44
C ALA A 254 1.14 -16.59 19.28
N SER A 255 2.21 -17.35 19.51
CA SER A 255 2.76 -18.29 18.53
C SER A 255 1.76 -19.37 18.16
N SER A 256 1.10 -19.96 19.16
CA SER A 256 0.08 -20.99 18.92
C SER A 256 -1.09 -20.46 18.10
N ALA A 257 -1.53 -19.22 18.36
CA ALA A 257 -2.57 -18.57 17.57
C ALA A 257 -2.15 -18.31 16.11
N VAL A 258 -0.86 -17.97 15.87
CA VAL A 258 -0.31 -17.83 14.52
C VAL A 258 -0.26 -19.18 13.79
N ASP A 259 0.15 -20.25 14.49
CA ASP A 259 0.21 -21.59 13.92
C ASP A 259 -1.20 -22.10 13.54
N GLU A 260 -2.19 -21.88 14.40
CA GLU A 260 -3.60 -22.23 14.16
C GLU A 260 -4.17 -21.45 12.96
N ALA A 261 -3.98 -20.13 12.93
CA ALA A 261 -4.43 -19.30 11.81
C ALA A 261 -3.73 -19.69 10.49
N SER A 262 -2.44 -20.06 10.55
CA SER A 262 -1.69 -20.51 9.37
C SER A 262 -2.22 -21.84 8.85
N ALA A 263 -2.55 -22.78 9.74
CA ALA A 263 -3.15 -24.06 9.37
C ALA A 263 -4.53 -23.87 8.72
N GLU A 264 -5.36 -22.96 9.24
CA GLU A 264 -6.66 -22.62 8.64
C GLU A 264 -6.49 -22.04 7.23
N VAL A 265 -5.52 -21.14 7.03
CA VAL A 265 -5.19 -20.59 5.70
C VAL A 265 -4.79 -21.69 4.72
N ASP A 266 -3.92 -22.61 5.14
CA ASP A 266 -3.47 -23.72 4.30
C ASP A 266 -4.62 -24.65 3.92
N GLU A 267 -5.53 -24.95 4.86
CA GLU A 267 -6.74 -25.72 4.60
C GLU A 267 -7.65 -25.02 3.57
N LEU A 268 -7.91 -23.73 3.75
CA LEU A 268 -8.74 -22.94 2.84
C LEU A 268 -8.11 -22.86 1.44
N VAL A 269 -6.78 -22.74 1.35
CA VAL A 269 -6.05 -22.75 0.07
C VAL A 269 -6.18 -24.12 -0.61
N ALA A 270 -6.02 -25.22 0.13
CA ALA A 270 -6.21 -26.57 -0.39
C ALA A 270 -7.65 -26.78 -0.89
N ARG A 271 -8.65 -26.34 -0.12
CA ARG A 271 -10.07 -26.42 -0.51
C ARG A 271 -10.37 -25.61 -1.76
N ALA A 272 -9.79 -24.41 -1.88
CA ALA A 272 -9.94 -23.57 -3.06
C ALA A 272 -9.26 -24.17 -4.31
N ARG A 273 -8.18 -24.95 -4.17
CA ARG A 273 -7.57 -25.68 -5.30
C ARG A 273 -8.47 -26.81 -5.77
N GLU A 274 -8.99 -27.62 -4.85
CA GLU A 274 -9.92 -28.71 -5.16
C GLU A 274 -11.18 -28.20 -5.89
N LEU A 275 -11.80 -27.13 -5.39
CA LEU A 275 -12.99 -26.55 -6.02
C LEU A 275 -12.72 -26.02 -7.45
N ARG A 276 -11.52 -25.50 -7.72
CA ARG A 276 -11.13 -25.08 -9.07
C ARG A 276 -10.95 -26.26 -10.01
N GLU A 277 -10.38 -27.36 -9.52
CA GLU A 277 -10.24 -28.58 -10.32
C GLU A 277 -11.62 -29.18 -10.64
N GLN A 278 -12.52 -29.23 -9.66
CA GLN A 278 -13.90 -29.66 -9.88
C GLN A 278 -14.62 -28.79 -10.92
N LEU A 279 -14.46 -27.46 -10.84
CA LEU A 279 -15.01 -26.54 -11.83
C LEU A 279 -14.47 -26.84 -13.23
N SER A 280 -13.16 -27.02 -13.39
CA SER A 280 -12.54 -27.36 -14.68
C SER A 280 -13.12 -28.65 -15.26
N ARG A 281 -13.27 -29.71 -14.44
CA ARG A 281 -13.87 -30.98 -14.87
C ARG A 281 -15.33 -30.81 -15.32
N CYS A 282 -16.10 -29.98 -14.61
CA CYS A 282 -17.48 -29.65 -14.99
C CYS A 282 -17.56 -28.86 -16.30
N GLU A 283 -16.67 -27.89 -16.49
CA GLU A 283 -16.59 -27.08 -17.72
C GLU A 283 -16.22 -27.92 -18.94
N ASP A 284 -15.25 -28.84 -18.80
CA ASP A 284 -14.88 -29.78 -19.86
C ASP A 284 -16.04 -30.72 -20.18
N SER A 285 -16.71 -31.26 -19.16
CA SER A 285 -17.91 -32.10 -19.35
C SER A 285 -19.03 -31.36 -20.09
N LEU A 286 -19.26 -30.09 -19.74
CA LEU A 286 -20.22 -29.23 -20.42
C LEU A 286 -19.83 -28.99 -21.89
N ARG A 287 -18.54 -28.74 -22.17
CA ARG A 287 -18.03 -28.58 -23.54
C ARG A 287 -18.31 -29.82 -24.39
N PHE A 288 -17.98 -31.01 -23.88
CA PHE A 288 -18.25 -32.27 -24.56
C PHE A 288 -19.75 -32.53 -24.75
N ALA A 289 -20.57 -32.24 -23.74
CA ALA A 289 -22.02 -32.40 -23.84
C ALA A 289 -22.62 -31.49 -24.93
N ARG A 290 -22.16 -30.23 -25.02
CA ARG A 290 -22.57 -29.29 -26.07
C ARG A 290 -22.16 -29.74 -27.46
N GLN A 291 -20.93 -30.25 -27.62
CA GLN A 291 -20.48 -30.78 -28.90
C GLN A 291 -21.32 -31.99 -29.34
N ARG A 292 -21.58 -32.93 -28.42
CA ARG A 292 -22.46 -34.09 -28.69
C ARG A 292 -23.87 -33.66 -29.08
N LEU A 293 -24.43 -32.66 -28.40
CA LEU A 293 -25.74 -32.11 -28.74
C LEU A 293 -25.73 -31.53 -30.17
N SER A 294 -24.74 -30.70 -30.50
CA SER A 294 -24.61 -30.12 -31.84
C SER A 294 -24.52 -31.19 -32.94
N THR A 295 -23.69 -32.22 -32.75
CA THR A 295 -23.62 -33.34 -33.69
C THR A 295 -24.96 -34.07 -33.82
N ALA A 296 -25.63 -34.35 -32.70
CA ALA A 296 -26.93 -35.02 -32.73
C ALA A 296 -28.01 -34.18 -33.43
N GLU A 297 -27.99 -32.85 -33.25
CA GLU A 297 -28.91 -31.94 -33.92
C GLU A 297 -28.66 -31.89 -35.43
N GLN A 298 -27.39 -31.89 -35.86
CA GLN A 298 -27.01 -31.96 -37.26
C GLN A 298 -27.49 -33.28 -37.90
N SER A 299 -27.19 -34.42 -37.28
CA SER A 299 -27.67 -35.72 -37.77
C SER A 299 -29.20 -35.82 -37.80
N ARG A 300 -29.89 -35.22 -36.82
CA ARG A 300 -31.36 -35.11 -36.81
C ARG A 300 -31.87 -34.27 -37.99
N SER A 301 -31.20 -33.16 -38.30
CA SER A 301 -31.55 -32.31 -39.44
C SER A 301 -31.40 -33.05 -40.76
N GLU A 302 -30.26 -33.72 -40.97
CA GLU A 302 -29.96 -34.53 -42.16
C GLU A 302 -30.98 -35.67 -42.31
N SER A 303 -31.28 -36.39 -41.22
CA SER A 303 -32.28 -37.46 -41.23
C SER A 303 -33.69 -36.95 -41.58
N LYS A 304 -34.05 -35.74 -41.14
CA LYS A 304 -35.33 -35.11 -41.53
C LYS A 304 -35.39 -34.78 -43.01
N VAL A 305 -34.30 -34.31 -43.61
CA VAL A 305 -34.23 -34.05 -45.06
C VAL A 305 -34.34 -35.35 -45.82
N ALA A 306 -33.52 -36.35 -45.48
CA ALA A 306 -33.56 -37.68 -46.12
C ALA A 306 -34.95 -38.34 -46.04
N LEU A 307 -35.64 -38.22 -44.89
CA LEU A 307 -37.01 -38.71 -44.73
C LEU A 307 -37.99 -38.00 -45.68
N ARG A 308 -37.89 -36.66 -45.81
CA ARG A 308 -38.77 -35.90 -46.72
C ARG A 308 -38.56 -36.33 -48.17
N ASP A 309 -37.30 -36.48 -48.59
CA ASP A 309 -36.96 -36.88 -49.96
C ASP A 309 -37.43 -38.30 -50.26
N ALA A 310 -37.23 -39.24 -49.34
CA ALA A 310 -37.70 -40.61 -49.47
C ALA A 310 -39.24 -40.70 -49.54
N VAL A 311 -39.96 -39.90 -48.72
CA VAL A 311 -41.42 -39.83 -48.77
C VAL A 311 -41.91 -39.24 -50.09
N ALA A 312 -41.26 -38.19 -50.58
CA ALA A 312 -41.60 -37.56 -51.86
C ALA A 312 -41.44 -38.54 -53.03
N GLU A 313 -40.32 -39.26 -53.09
CA GLU A 313 -40.07 -40.25 -54.14
C GLU A 313 -41.04 -41.43 -54.04
N ALA A 314 -41.30 -41.95 -52.84
CA ALA A 314 -42.30 -43.01 -52.64
C ALA A 314 -43.70 -42.59 -53.10
N ASN A 315 -44.09 -41.34 -52.85
CA ASN A 315 -45.38 -40.82 -53.31
C ASN A 315 -45.43 -40.65 -54.83
N LYS A 316 -44.34 -40.18 -55.45
CA LYS A 316 -44.22 -40.08 -56.91
C LYS A 316 -44.34 -41.46 -57.57
N LEU A 317 -43.65 -42.47 -57.06
CA LEU A 317 -43.73 -43.85 -57.56
C LEU A 317 -45.13 -44.45 -57.40
N ARG A 318 -45.81 -44.19 -56.26
CA ARG A 318 -47.21 -44.61 -56.06
C ARG A 318 -48.16 -43.96 -57.06
N ALA A 319 -47.96 -42.67 -57.37
CA ALA A 319 -48.76 -41.96 -58.36
C ALA A 319 -48.56 -42.56 -59.77
N ALA A 320 -47.31 -42.80 -60.17
CA ALA A 320 -47.00 -43.44 -61.46
C ALA A 320 -47.58 -44.86 -61.57
N LEU A 321 -47.58 -45.64 -60.48
CA LEU A 321 -48.21 -46.97 -60.46
C LEU A 321 -49.73 -46.89 -60.62
N ALA A 322 -50.38 -45.85 -60.11
CA ALA A 322 -51.83 -45.67 -60.21
C ALA A 322 -52.30 -45.23 -61.61
N GLU A 323 -51.39 -44.74 -62.45
CA GLU A 323 -51.67 -44.35 -63.85
C GLU A 323 -51.55 -45.53 -64.84
N LEU A 324 -50.98 -46.66 -64.43
CA LEU A 324 -50.88 -47.90 -65.21
C LEU A 324 -52.16 -48.73 -65.12
#